data_AF-A0A2C1K9G6-F1
#
_entry.id   AF-A0A2C1K9G6-F1
#
_cell.length_a   1.000
_cell.length_b   1.000
_cell.length_c   1.000
_cell.angle_alpha   90.00
_cell.angle_beta   90.00
_cell.angle_gamma   90.00
#
_symmetry.space_group_name_H-M   'P 1'
#
loop_
_entity.id
_entity.type
_entity.pdbx_description
1 polymer ?
#
loop_
_entity_poly.entity_id
_entity_poly.type
_entity_poly.pdbx_seq_one_letter_code
_entity_poly.pdbx_strand_id
1 'polypeptide(L)'
;MEGFVSALNSVLWSTPVIYILLGVGLLFSILTRFLQVRHIKEMIKLMFQGKSSEAGVSSFQALAIALSGRVGTGNIAGVATAIAFGGPGAVFWMWAIAFIGASSAFIESTLAQIYKVKQDGQYRGGPAYFIEKGIGWKWFAVLFAFAALIAMAILMPGVQSNSIALGMENAFGIPKAVTGLAVVVLLAVIIFGGVKRIATAAQLIVPFMAIGYIVLSLIIILMNITELPAVISLIFRSAFALDSAFGGLIGMAISWGVKRGIYSNEAGQGTGPHMAAAAEVSHPAKQGLVQAFSVYIDTLFVCSATAFMILFTGMYNTEAPDGSFIVNNLEGVEAGPGYTQAAIDSVIPGFGAGFVAIALFFFAFTTIMAYYYIAETNIAYLIRGKSGKIPMLLLKVILLGATFYGAVKTAGLAWALGDVGLGIMVWLNVIAILILAKPALLALKDYEQQKKQGKDPVFDPKALGIKNADYWETEYKKDQDQAS
;
A
#
# COMPACT_ATOMS: atom_id res chain seq x y z
N MET A 1 -14.61 -20.01 12.62
CA MET A 1 -14.22 -18.80 11.87
C MET A 1 -12.85 -18.96 11.23
N GLU A 2 -11.82 -19.31 12.00
CA GLU A 2 -10.44 -19.48 11.51
C GLU A 2 -10.30 -20.49 10.36
N GLY A 3 -10.93 -21.67 10.45
CA GLY A 3 -10.89 -22.65 9.35
C GLY A 3 -11.46 -22.14 8.02
N PHE A 4 -12.51 -21.31 8.07
CA PHE A 4 -13.09 -20.69 6.86
C PHE A 4 -12.15 -19.63 6.28
N VAL A 5 -11.57 -18.76 7.13
CA VAL A 5 -10.60 -17.74 6.72
C VAL A 5 -9.35 -18.39 6.13
N SER A 6 -8.87 -19.49 6.73
CA SER A 6 -7.73 -20.26 6.22
C SER A 6 -8.03 -20.87 4.84
N ALA A 7 -9.22 -21.44 4.64
CA ALA A 7 -9.64 -21.98 3.35
C ALA A 7 -9.67 -20.89 2.27
N LEU A 8 -10.23 -19.71 2.56
CA LEU A 8 -10.21 -18.58 1.63
C LEU A 8 -8.77 -18.15 1.28
N ASN A 9 -7.91 -18.02 2.29
CA ASN A 9 -6.51 -17.65 2.08
C ASN A 9 -5.75 -18.68 1.25
N SER A 10 -6.01 -19.98 1.42
CA SER A 10 -5.38 -21.03 0.62
C SER A 10 -5.73 -20.93 -0.87
N VAL A 11 -6.90 -20.36 -1.22
CA VAL A 11 -7.28 -20.11 -2.61
C VAL A 11 -6.69 -18.79 -3.10
N LEU A 12 -6.91 -17.71 -2.35
CA LEU A 12 -6.53 -16.35 -2.71
C LEU A 12 -5.01 -16.18 -2.85
N TRP A 13 -4.23 -16.93 -2.07
CA TRP A 13 -2.77 -16.87 -2.03
C TRP A 13 -2.12 -18.21 -2.37
N SER A 14 -2.80 -19.06 -3.15
CA SER A 14 -2.20 -20.30 -3.65
C SER A 14 -0.97 -20.01 -4.52
N THR A 15 -0.04 -20.97 -4.59
CA THR A 15 1.19 -20.84 -5.38
C THR A 15 0.96 -20.40 -6.83
N PRO A 16 -0.05 -20.91 -7.58
CA PRO A 16 -0.36 -20.40 -8.91
C PRO A 16 -0.70 -18.89 -8.93
N VAL A 17 -1.41 -18.39 -7.91
CA VAL A 17 -1.73 -16.96 -7.80
C VAL A 17 -0.46 -16.12 -7.71
N ILE A 18 0.46 -16.54 -6.84
CA ILE A 18 1.72 -15.82 -6.61
C ILE A 18 2.49 -15.66 -7.92
N TYR A 19 2.56 -16.73 -8.73
CA TYR A 19 3.20 -16.66 -10.04
C TYR A 19 2.42 -15.81 -11.06
N ILE A 20 1.09 -15.83 -11.02
CA ILE A 20 0.27 -14.94 -11.86
C ILE A 20 0.57 -13.48 -11.53
N LEU A 21 0.63 -13.11 -10.25
CA LEU A 21 0.91 -11.72 -9.82
C LEU A 21 2.31 -11.26 -10.26
N LEU A 22 3.33 -12.12 -10.12
CA LEU A 22 4.66 -11.87 -10.66
C LEU A 22 4.63 -11.71 -12.19
N GLY A 23 3.92 -12.58 -12.89
CA GLY A 23 3.76 -12.55 -14.34
C GLY A 23 3.07 -11.29 -14.84
N VAL A 24 2.03 -10.81 -14.16
CA VAL A 24 1.32 -9.56 -14.48
C VAL A 24 2.23 -8.35 -14.31
N GLY A 25 2.96 -8.27 -13.19
CA GLY A 25 3.91 -7.18 -12.97
C GLY A 25 5.02 -7.17 -14.02
N LEU A 26 5.52 -8.35 -14.41
CA LEU A 26 6.52 -8.47 -15.48
C LEU A 26 5.93 -8.08 -16.85
N LEU A 27 4.71 -8.52 -17.16
CA LEU A 27 4.01 -8.15 -18.40
C LEU A 27 3.88 -6.63 -18.53
N PHE A 28 3.39 -5.95 -17.49
CA PHE A 28 3.29 -4.48 -17.53
C PHE A 28 4.65 -3.79 -17.56
N SER A 29 5.66 -4.36 -16.90
CA SER A 29 7.04 -3.88 -17.04
C SER A 29 7.48 -3.93 -18.50
N ILE A 30 7.24 -5.04 -19.22
CA ILE A 30 7.60 -5.17 -20.64
C ILE A 30 6.77 -4.23 -21.52
N LEU A 31 5.45 -4.19 -21.35
CA LEU A 31 4.54 -3.35 -22.15
C LEU A 31 4.83 -1.85 -22.00
N THR A 32 5.27 -1.44 -20.80
CA THR A 32 5.70 -0.08 -20.53
C THR A 32 7.17 0.19 -20.88
N ARG A 33 7.88 -0.82 -21.42
CA ARG A 33 9.32 -0.78 -21.77
C ARG A 33 10.19 -0.48 -20.54
N PHE A 34 9.89 -1.07 -19.40
CA PHE A 34 10.52 -0.84 -18.10
C PHE A 34 10.50 0.64 -17.70
N LEU A 35 9.30 1.26 -17.72
CA LEU A 35 9.14 2.67 -17.35
C LEU A 35 9.71 2.97 -15.96
N GLN A 36 9.68 1.98 -15.07
CA GLN A 36 10.08 2.13 -13.68
C GLN A 36 11.58 2.32 -13.51
N VAL A 37 12.36 1.94 -14.53
CA VAL A 37 13.78 2.26 -14.66
C VAL A 37 13.97 3.53 -15.49
N ARG A 38 13.37 3.58 -16.69
CA ARG A 38 13.61 4.67 -17.66
C ARG A 38 13.18 6.05 -17.17
N HIS A 39 12.15 6.13 -16.34
CA HIS A 39 11.55 7.38 -15.88
C HIS A 39 11.83 7.71 -14.41
N ILE A 40 12.77 7.04 -13.75
CA ILE A 40 13.06 7.27 -12.32
C ILE A 40 13.35 8.74 -11.97
N LYS A 41 14.06 9.46 -12.84
CA LYS A 41 14.33 10.90 -12.65
C LYS A 41 13.05 11.73 -12.72
N GLU A 42 12.16 11.38 -13.64
CA GLU A 42 10.90 12.08 -13.86
C GLU A 42 9.91 11.79 -12.72
N MET A 43 9.86 10.55 -12.26
CA MET A 43 9.10 10.12 -11.09
C MET A 43 9.39 10.99 -9.87
N ILE A 44 10.68 11.18 -9.54
CA ILE A 44 11.09 12.02 -8.41
C ILE A 44 10.73 13.49 -8.64
N LYS A 45 11.02 14.00 -9.85
CA LYS A 45 10.75 15.41 -10.19
C LYS A 45 9.26 15.76 -10.04
N LEU A 46 8.38 14.91 -10.53
CA LEU A 46 6.94 15.16 -10.56
C LEU A 46 6.30 15.19 -9.16
N MET A 47 6.91 14.53 -8.16
CA MET A 47 6.40 14.56 -6.78
C MET A 47 6.40 15.97 -6.19
N PHE A 48 7.35 16.82 -6.62
CA PHE A 48 7.52 18.18 -6.14
C PHE A 48 6.92 19.22 -7.11
N GLN A 49 6.15 18.78 -8.10
CA GLN A 49 5.51 19.63 -9.11
C GLN A 49 3.98 19.57 -9.03
N GLY A 50 3.34 20.65 -9.48
CA GLY A 50 1.89 20.81 -9.47
C GLY A 50 1.39 21.68 -8.32
N LYS A 51 0.15 22.14 -8.45
CA LYS A 51 -0.56 22.97 -7.46
C LYS A 51 -1.87 22.28 -7.10
N SER A 52 -2.41 22.55 -5.92
CA SER A 52 -3.77 22.17 -5.56
C SER A 52 -4.79 23.03 -6.30
N SER A 53 -6.02 22.52 -6.45
CA SER A 53 -7.19 23.27 -6.92
C SER A 53 -8.27 23.27 -5.84
N GLU A 54 -9.43 23.88 -6.10
CA GLU A 54 -10.57 23.78 -5.17
C GLU A 54 -11.09 22.35 -5.03
N ALA A 55 -10.98 21.55 -6.09
CA ALA A 55 -11.53 20.19 -6.17
C ALA A 55 -10.50 19.08 -5.93
N GLY A 56 -9.22 19.36 -6.15
CA GLY A 56 -8.13 18.39 -6.11
C GLY A 56 -6.93 18.85 -5.28
N VAL A 57 -6.08 17.88 -4.93
CA VAL A 57 -4.85 18.11 -4.18
C VAL A 57 -3.64 18.12 -5.12
N SER A 58 -2.53 18.74 -4.70
CA SER A 58 -1.27 18.68 -5.47
C SER A 58 -0.71 17.25 -5.55
N SER A 59 0.22 16.99 -6.48
CA SER A 59 0.89 15.69 -6.62
C SER A 59 1.58 15.25 -5.33
N PHE A 60 2.24 16.18 -4.62
CA PHE A 60 2.88 15.89 -3.33
C PHE A 60 1.86 15.48 -2.27
N GLN A 61 0.74 16.21 -2.19
CA GLN A 61 -0.31 15.90 -1.23
C GLN A 61 -0.97 14.55 -1.57
N ALA A 62 -1.24 14.27 -2.85
CA ALA A 62 -1.76 12.97 -3.28
C ALA A 62 -0.79 11.83 -2.98
N LEU A 63 0.52 12.06 -3.14
CA LEU A 63 1.56 11.13 -2.74
C LEU A 63 1.56 10.91 -1.21
N ALA A 64 1.50 11.97 -0.40
CA ALA A 64 1.48 11.85 1.06
C ALA A 64 0.26 11.05 1.53
N ILE A 65 -0.91 11.28 0.92
CA ILE A 65 -2.11 10.51 1.21
C ILE A 65 -1.97 9.05 0.72
N ALA A 66 -1.37 8.80 -0.45
CA ALA A 66 -1.09 7.43 -0.90
C ALA A 66 -0.11 6.69 0.03
N LEU A 67 0.96 7.35 0.46
CA LEU A 67 1.93 6.83 1.41
C LEU A 67 1.29 6.58 2.79
N SER A 68 0.29 7.36 3.19
CA SER A 68 -0.46 7.10 4.43
C SER A 68 -1.14 5.72 4.44
N GLY A 69 -1.58 5.23 3.27
CA GLY A 69 -2.16 3.89 3.12
C GLY A 69 -1.12 2.77 2.99
N ARG A 70 0.04 3.06 2.38
CA ARG A 70 1.09 2.06 2.11
C ARG A 70 2.03 1.86 3.28
N VAL A 71 2.49 2.97 3.87
CA VAL A 71 3.43 2.98 4.99
C VAL A 71 2.69 2.71 6.28
N GLY A 72 2.54 1.43 6.58
CA GLY A 72 1.70 0.90 7.65
C GLY A 72 2.35 -0.26 8.40
N THR A 73 1.51 -1.09 9.01
CA THR A 73 1.92 -2.33 9.68
C THR A 73 2.69 -3.29 8.75
N GLY A 74 2.39 -3.27 7.44
CA GLY A 74 3.06 -4.10 6.44
C GLY A 74 4.58 -3.92 6.41
N ASN A 75 5.05 -2.68 6.60
CA ASN A 75 6.47 -2.35 6.51
C ASN A 75 7.29 -2.77 7.73
N ILE A 76 6.64 -2.97 8.88
CA ILE A 76 7.30 -3.32 10.14
C ILE A 76 6.98 -4.78 10.45
N ALA A 77 5.75 -5.04 10.89
CA ALA A 77 5.31 -6.37 11.25
C ALA A 77 5.22 -7.30 10.03
N GLY A 78 4.78 -6.80 8.87
CA GLY A 78 4.68 -7.64 7.66
C GLY A 78 6.04 -8.13 7.15
N VAL A 79 7.09 -7.31 7.26
CA VAL A 79 8.48 -7.71 6.95
C VAL A 79 8.96 -8.77 7.95
N ALA A 80 8.73 -8.56 9.24
CA ALA A 80 9.07 -9.54 10.27
C ALA A 80 8.37 -10.89 10.04
N THR A 81 7.07 -10.86 9.72
CA THR A 81 6.30 -12.05 9.35
C THR A 81 6.83 -12.72 8.07
N ALA A 82 7.28 -11.94 7.07
CA ALA A 82 7.89 -12.50 5.86
C ALA A 82 9.20 -13.25 6.18
N ILE A 83 10.05 -12.68 7.03
CA ILE A 83 11.29 -13.32 7.49
C ILE A 83 10.97 -14.55 8.37
N ALA A 84 9.93 -14.48 9.20
CA ALA A 84 9.53 -15.58 10.06
C ALA A 84 9.10 -16.82 9.28
N PHE A 85 8.25 -16.66 8.27
CA PHE A 85 7.67 -17.81 7.57
C PHE A 85 8.30 -18.09 6.21
N GLY A 86 9.07 -17.16 5.64
CA GLY A 86 9.76 -17.32 4.36
C GLY A 86 11.29 -17.22 4.44
N GLY A 87 11.84 -16.99 5.63
CA GLY A 87 13.27 -16.75 5.85
C GLY A 87 13.76 -15.42 5.25
N PRO A 88 15.07 -15.13 5.37
CA PRO A 88 15.67 -13.91 4.81
C PRO A 88 15.44 -13.74 3.31
N GLY A 89 15.28 -14.84 2.58
CA GLY A 89 15.02 -14.85 1.14
C GLY A 89 13.68 -14.21 0.74
N ALA A 90 12.71 -14.14 1.65
CA ALA A 90 11.44 -13.47 1.38
C ALA A 90 11.62 -11.97 1.08
N VAL A 91 12.65 -11.34 1.66
CA VAL A 91 12.96 -9.92 1.45
C VAL A 91 13.32 -9.63 -0.02
N PHE A 92 14.07 -10.54 -0.67
CA PHE A 92 14.34 -10.43 -2.11
C PHE A 92 13.05 -10.45 -2.92
N TRP A 93 12.13 -11.34 -2.60
CA TRP A 93 10.86 -11.47 -3.31
C TRP A 93 9.92 -10.29 -3.05
N MET A 94 10.00 -9.65 -1.87
CA MET A 94 9.38 -8.34 -1.62
C MET A 94 9.94 -7.27 -2.56
N TRP A 95 11.27 -7.20 -2.75
CA TRP A 95 11.89 -6.27 -3.68
C TRP A 95 11.51 -6.56 -5.13
N ALA A 96 11.50 -7.83 -5.53
CA ALA A 96 11.15 -8.25 -6.87
C ALA A 96 9.72 -7.84 -7.22
N ILE A 97 8.74 -8.11 -6.35
CA ILE A 97 7.36 -7.73 -6.59
C ILE A 97 7.16 -6.21 -6.55
N ALA A 98 7.88 -5.47 -5.68
CA ALA A 98 7.84 -4.01 -5.68
C ALA A 98 8.42 -3.42 -6.98
N PHE A 99 9.54 -3.97 -7.46
CA PHE A 99 10.20 -3.51 -8.67
C PHE A 99 9.30 -3.66 -9.90
N ILE A 100 8.73 -4.83 -10.12
CA ILE A 100 7.84 -5.07 -11.26
C ILE A 100 6.44 -4.47 -11.03
N GLY A 101 5.96 -4.48 -9.79
CA GLY A 101 4.68 -3.92 -9.37
C GLY A 101 4.57 -2.41 -9.52
N ALA A 102 5.69 -1.67 -9.53
CA ALA A 102 5.70 -0.25 -9.86
C ALA A 102 5.07 0.05 -11.23
N SER A 103 5.18 -0.88 -12.20
CA SER A 103 4.50 -0.76 -13.49
C SER A 103 2.99 -0.98 -13.38
N SER A 104 2.53 -1.94 -12.57
CA SER A 104 1.10 -2.13 -12.26
C SER A 104 0.52 -0.88 -11.59
N ALA A 105 1.24 -0.32 -10.61
CA ALA A 105 0.87 0.91 -9.91
C ALA A 105 0.74 2.11 -10.87
N PHE A 106 1.63 2.21 -11.86
CA PHE A 106 1.51 3.19 -12.94
C PHE A 106 0.22 3.01 -13.74
N ILE A 107 -0.07 1.79 -14.19
CA ILE A 107 -1.24 1.49 -15.03
C ILE A 107 -2.53 1.84 -14.28
N GLU A 108 -2.73 1.29 -13.08
CA GLU A 108 -3.96 1.51 -12.31
C GLU A 108 -4.18 2.98 -11.95
N SER A 109 -3.10 3.70 -11.60
CA SER A 109 -3.18 5.12 -11.24
C SER A 109 -3.41 6.03 -12.45
N THR A 110 -2.83 5.68 -13.60
CA THR A 110 -3.08 6.39 -14.86
C THR A 110 -4.52 6.20 -15.31
N LEU A 111 -5.05 4.97 -15.21
CA LEU A 111 -6.47 4.70 -15.49
C LEU A 111 -7.39 5.48 -14.55
N ALA A 112 -7.04 5.55 -13.26
CA ALA A 112 -7.81 6.33 -12.29
C ALA A 112 -7.87 7.81 -12.66
N GLN A 113 -6.78 8.40 -13.16
CA GLN A 113 -6.74 9.77 -13.64
C GLN A 113 -7.52 9.98 -14.95
N ILE A 114 -7.42 9.05 -15.90
CA ILE A 114 -8.17 9.12 -17.17
C ILE A 114 -9.68 9.14 -16.90
N TYR A 115 -10.16 8.28 -15.98
CA TYR A 115 -11.58 8.06 -15.72
C TYR A 115 -12.09 8.67 -14.42
N LYS A 116 -11.38 9.65 -13.86
CA LYS A 116 -11.85 10.39 -12.67
C LYS A 116 -13.09 11.22 -12.99
N VAL A 117 -13.83 11.59 -11.94
CA VAL A 117 -14.99 12.48 -12.00
C VAL A 117 -14.93 13.52 -10.91
N LYS A 118 -15.55 14.68 -11.13
CA LYS A 118 -15.83 15.65 -10.09
C LYS A 118 -17.21 15.33 -9.51
N GLN A 119 -17.23 14.97 -8.22
CA GLN A 119 -18.45 14.62 -7.50
C GLN A 119 -18.43 15.35 -6.15
N ASP A 120 -19.51 16.07 -5.84
CA ASP A 120 -19.64 16.86 -4.60
C ASP A 120 -18.48 17.85 -4.39
N GLY A 121 -18.01 18.46 -5.49
CA GLY A 121 -16.90 19.42 -5.48
C GLY A 121 -15.52 18.80 -5.27
N GLN A 122 -15.37 17.46 -5.32
CA GLN A 122 -14.11 16.75 -5.14
C GLN A 122 -13.83 15.82 -6.31
N TYR A 123 -12.55 15.61 -6.65
CA TYR A 123 -12.21 14.52 -7.56
C TYR A 123 -12.33 13.16 -6.87
N ARG A 124 -13.03 12.25 -7.55
CA ARG A 124 -13.18 10.85 -7.15
C ARG A 124 -12.82 9.96 -8.33
N GLY A 125 -12.20 8.84 -8.02
CA GLY A 125 -11.82 7.82 -8.99
C GLY A 125 -11.39 6.55 -8.28
N GLY A 126 -10.80 5.63 -9.04
CA GLY A 126 -10.44 4.30 -8.56
C GLY A 126 -11.00 3.20 -9.45
N PRO A 127 -10.83 1.93 -9.08
CA PRO A 127 -11.15 0.82 -9.98
C PRO A 127 -12.61 0.72 -10.35
N ALA A 128 -13.54 0.97 -9.43
CA ALA A 128 -14.96 1.01 -9.77
C ALA A 128 -15.25 2.02 -10.90
N TYR A 129 -14.59 3.18 -10.91
CA TYR A 129 -14.79 4.23 -11.91
C TYR A 129 -14.21 3.83 -13.27
N PHE A 130 -12.95 3.36 -13.31
CA PHE A 130 -12.35 2.97 -14.59
C PHE A 130 -12.89 1.66 -15.14
N ILE A 131 -13.37 0.74 -14.31
CA ILE A 131 -14.06 -0.48 -14.76
C ILE A 131 -15.37 -0.10 -15.46
N GLU A 132 -16.18 0.75 -14.83
CA GLU A 132 -17.46 1.17 -15.41
C GLU A 132 -17.25 2.00 -16.68
N LYS A 133 -16.40 3.02 -16.65
CA LYS A 133 -16.22 3.95 -17.77
C LYS A 133 -15.33 3.42 -18.90
N GLY A 134 -14.28 2.70 -18.54
CA GLY A 134 -13.29 2.21 -19.48
C GLY A 134 -13.64 0.86 -20.09
N ILE A 135 -14.07 -0.11 -19.28
CA ILE A 135 -14.46 -1.44 -19.77
C ILE A 135 -15.95 -1.47 -20.18
N GLY A 136 -16.81 -0.70 -19.50
CA GLY A 136 -18.26 -0.75 -19.68
C GLY A 136 -18.96 -1.79 -18.80
N TRP A 137 -18.24 -2.46 -17.89
CA TRP A 137 -18.77 -3.56 -17.08
C TRP A 137 -19.23 -3.07 -15.71
N LYS A 138 -20.44 -2.50 -15.65
CA LYS A 138 -21.01 -1.96 -14.40
C LYS A 138 -21.11 -3.00 -13.28
N TRP A 139 -21.45 -4.25 -13.60
CA TRP A 139 -21.53 -5.32 -12.60
C TRP A 139 -20.17 -5.57 -11.92
N PHE A 140 -19.09 -5.52 -12.69
CA PHE A 140 -17.74 -5.75 -12.18
C PHE A 140 -17.24 -4.57 -11.35
N ALA A 141 -17.59 -3.35 -11.75
CA ALA A 141 -17.33 -2.14 -10.97
C ALA A 141 -18.05 -2.15 -9.62
N VAL A 142 -19.32 -2.58 -9.60
CA VAL A 142 -20.10 -2.74 -8.36
C VAL A 142 -19.49 -3.83 -7.47
N LEU A 143 -19.08 -4.97 -8.05
CA LEU A 143 -18.38 -6.04 -7.33
C LEU A 143 -17.10 -5.53 -6.68
N PHE A 144 -16.26 -4.80 -7.43
CA PHE A 144 -15.06 -4.18 -6.88
C PHE A 144 -15.39 -3.20 -5.75
N ALA A 145 -16.39 -2.34 -5.93
CA ALA A 145 -16.75 -1.36 -4.91
C ALA A 145 -17.19 -2.04 -3.60
N PHE A 146 -18.00 -3.10 -3.66
CA PHE A 146 -18.37 -3.88 -2.47
C PHE A 146 -17.17 -4.61 -1.85
N ALA A 147 -16.30 -5.21 -2.66
CA ALA A 147 -15.08 -5.84 -2.17
C ALA A 147 -14.18 -4.83 -1.44
N ALA A 148 -14.00 -3.64 -2.00
CA ALA A 148 -13.26 -2.56 -1.38
C ALA A 148 -13.88 -2.12 -0.05
N LEU A 149 -15.22 -2.04 0.05
CA LEU A 149 -15.89 -1.75 1.33
C LEU A 149 -15.62 -2.82 2.38
N ILE A 150 -15.77 -4.09 2.03
CA ILE A 150 -15.54 -5.20 2.97
C ILE A 150 -14.07 -5.24 3.41
N ALA A 151 -13.14 -5.12 2.47
CA ALA A 151 -11.73 -5.13 2.75
C ALA A 151 -11.31 -3.94 3.64
N MET A 152 -11.64 -2.72 3.23
CA MET A 152 -11.17 -1.48 3.86
C MET A 152 -11.90 -1.15 5.16
N ALA A 153 -13.18 -1.50 5.30
CA ALA A 153 -13.95 -1.16 6.51
C ALA A 153 -13.97 -2.28 7.55
N ILE A 154 -13.74 -3.54 7.17
CA ILE A 154 -13.93 -4.68 8.08
C ILE A 154 -12.65 -5.51 8.21
N LEU A 155 -12.09 -5.98 7.10
CA LEU A 155 -11.09 -7.04 7.14
C LEU A 155 -9.67 -6.54 7.43
N MET A 156 -9.28 -5.40 6.87
CA MET A 156 -7.92 -4.87 6.95
C MET A 156 -7.62 -3.94 8.14
N PRO A 157 -8.56 -3.11 8.65
CA PRO A 157 -8.28 -2.24 9.82
C PRO A 157 -7.80 -3.01 11.06
N GLY A 158 -8.21 -4.29 11.16
CA GLY A 158 -7.85 -5.12 12.29
C GLY A 158 -6.35 -5.38 12.40
N VAL A 159 -5.65 -5.60 11.27
CA VAL A 159 -4.18 -5.80 11.25
C VAL A 159 -3.44 -4.59 11.78
N GLN A 160 -3.90 -3.40 11.36
CA GLN A 160 -3.30 -2.13 11.70
C GLN A 160 -3.43 -1.85 13.20
N SER A 161 -4.66 -1.88 13.70
CA SER A 161 -4.98 -1.66 15.12
C SER A 161 -4.35 -2.70 16.05
N ASN A 162 -4.27 -3.96 15.62
CA ASN A 162 -3.60 -5.02 16.37
C ASN A 162 -2.12 -4.73 16.59
N SER A 163 -1.43 -4.26 15.55
CA SER A 163 0.01 -3.98 15.64
C SER A 163 0.32 -2.75 16.49
N ILE A 164 -0.56 -1.75 16.49
CA ILE A 164 -0.48 -0.65 17.48
C ILE A 164 -0.64 -1.20 18.89
N ALA A 165 -1.65 -2.03 19.13
CA ALA A 165 -1.94 -2.59 20.44
C ALA A 165 -0.79 -3.46 20.96
N LEU A 166 -0.23 -4.34 20.13
CA LEU A 166 0.96 -5.14 20.44
C LEU A 166 2.18 -4.27 20.70
N GLY A 167 2.44 -3.27 19.85
CA GLY A 167 3.57 -2.37 20.05
C GLY A 167 3.52 -1.64 21.39
N MET A 168 2.34 -1.10 21.74
CA MET A 168 2.11 -0.39 23.00
C MET A 168 2.16 -1.30 24.23
N GLU A 169 1.66 -2.54 24.12
CA GLU A 169 1.74 -3.54 25.19
C GLU A 169 3.20 -3.94 25.44
N ASN A 170 3.95 -4.26 24.38
CA ASN A 170 5.35 -4.64 24.49
C ASN A 170 6.24 -3.51 25.04
N ALA A 171 5.99 -2.27 24.63
CA ALA A 171 6.83 -1.13 24.97
C ALA A 171 6.51 -0.51 26.34
N PHE A 172 5.23 -0.45 26.69
CA PHE A 172 4.75 0.33 27.83
C PHE A 172 3.84 -0.46 28.78
N GLY A 173 3.58 -1.75 28.51
CA GLY A 173 2.65 -2.57 29.29
C GLY A 173 1.19 -2.11 29.20
N ILE A 174 0.85 -1.27 28.22
CA ILE A 174 -0.52 -0.74 28.08
C ILE A 174 -1.43 -1.85 27.54
N PRO A 175 -2.52 -2.21 28.25
CA PRO A 175 -3.41 -3.27 27.79
C PRO A 175 -4.00 -2.98 26.41
N LYS A 176 -4.06 -3.99 25.54
CA LYS A 176 -4.55 -3.86 24.15
C LYS A 176 -5.91 -3.17 24.03
N ALA A 177 -6.83 -3.45 24.95
CA ALA A 177 -8.16 -2.85 24.97
C ALA A 177 -8.13 -1.33 25.19
N VAL A 178 -7.21 -0.84 26.04
CA VAL A 178 -7.04 0.59 26.31
C VAL A 178 -6.46 1.28 25.08
N THR A 179 -5.43 0.70 24.48
CA THR A 179 -4.85 1.20 23.23
C THR A 179 -5.88 1.22 22.10
N GLY A 180 -6.66 0.15 21.93
CA GLY A 180 -7.72 0.05 20.93
C GLY A 180 -8.79 1.13 21.11
N LEU A 181 -9.22 1.39 22.34
CA LEU A 181 -10.19 2.45 22.63
C LEU A 181 -9.62 3.84 22.30
N ALA A 182 -8.37 4.11 22.68
CA ALA A 182 -7.70 5.37 22.37
C ALA A 182 -7.59 5.60 20.85
N VAL A 183 -7.18 4.59 20.10
CA VAL A 183 -7.10 4.64 18.63
C VAL A 183 -8.47 4.94 18.02
N VAL A 184 -9.53 4.27 18.49
CA VAL A 184 -10.91 4.49 18.01
C VAL A 184 -11.39 5.91 18.28
N VAL A 185 -11.14 6.45 19.47
CA VAL A 185 -11.53 7.82 19.82
C VAL A 185 -10.81 8.82 18.91
N LEU A 186 -9.50 8.67 18.72
CA LEU A 186 -8.71 9.56 17.86
C LEU A 186 -9.14 9.46 16.39
N LEU A 187 -9.40 8.26 15.88
CA LEU A 187 -9.94 8.06 14.54
C LEU A 187 -11.31 8.72 14.40
N ALA A 188 -12.21 8.56 15.38
CA ALA A 188 -13.53 9.18 15.35
C ALA A 188 -13.44 10.71 15.21
N VAL A 189 -12.55 11.36 15.97
CA VAL A 189 -12.34 12.82 15.88
C VAL A 189 -11.94 13.25 14.46
N ILE A 190 -11.16 12.43 13.75
CA ILE A 190 -10.69 12.75 12.40
C ILE A 190 -11.74 12.41 11.34
N ILE A 191 -12.24 11.16 11.31
CA ILE A 191 -13.11 10.68 10.22
C ILE A 191 -14.48 11.37 10.23
N PHE A 192 -14.98 11.80 11.39
CA PHE A 192 -16.21 12.58 11.45
C PHE A 192 -16.04 14.00 10.88
N GLY A 193 -14.81 14.52 10.84
CA GLY A 193 -14.47 15.76 10.14
C GLY A 193 -14.39 15.63 8.61
N GLY A 194 -14.49 14.41 8.07
CA GLY A 194 -14.51 14.13 6.63
C GLY A 194 -13.16 14.19 5.92
N VAL A 195 -13.21 14.04 4.59
CA VAL A 195 -12.03 13.88 3.71
C VAL A 195 -11.00 15.00 3.86
N LYS A 196 -11.43 16.26 3.99
CA LYS A 196 -10.49 17.40 4.13
C LYS A 196 -9.64 17.26 5.39
N ARG A 197 -10.23 16.87 6.53
CA ARG A 197 -9.49 16.68 7.80
C ARG A 197 -8.52 15.49 7.70
N ILE A 198 -8.93 14.41 7.02
CA ILE A 198 -8.05 13.26 6.76
C ILE A 198 -6.84 13.68 5.92
N ALA A 199 -7.06 14.41 4.83
CA ALA A 199 -5.97 14.89 3.97
C ALA A 199 -4.99 15.80 4.74
N THR A 200 -5.51 16.73 5.55
CA THR A 200 -4.67 17.61 6.38
C THR A 200 -3.86 16.81 7.42
N ALA A 201 -4.48 15.84 8.09
CA ALA A 201 -3.78 14.99 9.05
C ALA A 201 -2.69 14.14 8.38
N ALA A 202 -2.98 13.52 7.25
CA ALA A 202 -2.01 12.72 6.50
C ALA A 202 -0.80 13.57 6.03
N GLN A 203 -1.04 14.79 5.54
CA GLN A 203 0.03 15.69 5.09
C GLN A 203 1.00 16.09 6.20
N LEU A 204 0.51 16.18 7.44
CA LEU A 204 1.33 16.49 8.60
C LEU A 204 2.06 15.26 9.15
N ILE A 205 1.32 14.15 9.34
CA ILE A 205 1.82 12.96 10.04
C ILE A 205 2.79 12.16 9.16
N VAL A 206 2.48 11.98 7.87
CA VAL A 206 3.21 11.03 7.01
C VAL A 206 4.68 11.44 6.78
N PRO A 207 5.00 12.70 6.45
CA PRO A 207 6.41 13.09 6.30
C PRO A 207 7.18 12.92 7.60
N PHE A 208 6.59 13.30 8.74
CA PHE A 208 7.21 13.17 10.05
C PHE A 208 7.53 11.71 10.39
N MET A 209 6.54 10.82 10.26
CA MET A 209 6.72 9.40 10.61
C MET A 209 7.70 8.70 9.67
N ALA A 210 7.63 8.96 8.36
CA ALA A 210 8.49 8.32 7.37
C ALA A 210 9.95 8.77 7.50
N ILE A 211 10.19 10.08 7.66
CA ILE A 211 11.55 10.63 7.85
C ILE A 211 12.14 10.11 9.16
N GLY A 212 11.39 10.13 10.26
CA GLY A 212 11.88 9.65 11.55
C GLY A 212 12.31 8.17 11.50
N TYR A 213 11.49 7.32 10.89
CA TYR A 213 11.79 5.89 10.75
C TYR A 213 13.00 5.63 9.83
N ILE A 214 13.06 6.30 8.68
CA ILE A 214 14.19 6.15 7.73
C ILE A 214 15.48 6.65 8.37
N VAL A 215 15.48 7.80 9.04
CA VAL A 215 16.67 8.35 9.70
C VAL A 215 17.21 7.40 10.75
N LEU A 216 16.36 6.89 11.65
CA LEU A 216 16.82 5.94 12.66
C LEU A 216 17.37 4.66 12.00
N SER A 217 16.66 4.14 11.00
CA SER A 217 17.11 2.93 10.32
C SER A 217 18.46 3.15 9.63
N LEU A 218 18.67 4.30 8.99
CA LEU A 218 19.96 4.66 8.40
C LEU A 218 21.06 4.75 9.46
N ILE A 219 20.78 5.32 10.64
CA ILE A 219 21.74 5.32 11.76
C ILE A 219 22.14 3.88 12.11
N ILE A 220 21.17 2.97 12.29
CA ILE A 220 21.45 1.57 12.64
C ILE A 220 22.22 0.85 11.51
N ILE A 221 21.84 1.07 10.25
CA ILE A 221 22.55 0.52 9.09
C ILE A 221 23.99 1.04 9.05
N LEU A 222 24.22 2.33 9.30
CA LEU A 222 25.55 2.93 9.32
C LEU A 222 26.41 2.40 10.48
N MET A 223 25.81 2.17 11.65
CA MET A 223 26.48 1.53 12.78
C MET A 223 26.90 0.09 12.49
N ASN A 224 26.16 -0.61 11.62
CA ASN A 224 26.39 -2.01 11.24
C ASN A 224 26.85 -2.15 9.78
N ILE A 225 27.47 -1.12 9.22
CA ILE A 225 27.73 -1.06 7.77
C ILE A 225 28.66 -2.18 7.27
N THR A 226 29.53 -2.71 8.14
CA THR A 226 30.41 -3.84 7.84
C THR A 226 29.64 -5.13 7.59
N GLU A 227 28.45 -5.28 8.17
CA GLU A 227 27.59 -6.46 8.01
C GLU A 227 26.72 -6.38 6.75
N LEU A 228 26.60 -5.20 6.13
CA LEU A 228 25.75 -4.98 4.94
C LEU A 228 26.00 -5.97 3.80
N PRO A 229 27.26 -6.26 3.40
CA PRO A 229 27.53 -7.27 2.38
C PRO A 229 27.07 -8.68 2.79
N ALA A 230 27.21 -9.05 4.06
CA ALA A 230 26.83 -10.36 4.57
C ALA A 230 25.31 -10.55 4.56
N VAL A 231 24.54 -9.56 5.03
CA VAL A 231 23.07 -9.60 5.01
C VAL A 231 22.51 -9.59 3.60
N ILE A 232 23.05 -8.76 2.70
CA ILE A 232 22.64 -8.79 1.29
C ILE A 232 22.93 -10.18 0.70
N SER A 233 24.13 -10.73 0.94
CA SER A 233 24.47 -12.09 0.50
C SER A 233 23.51 -13.13 1.05
N LEU A 234 23.16 -13.07 2.33
CA LEU A 234 22.20 -13.98 2.97
C LEU A 234 20.82 -13.90 2.32
N ILE A 235 20.31 -12.70 2.05
CA ILE A 235 19.02 -12.49 1.38
C ILE A 235 19.01 -13.18 0.01
N PHE A 236 20.04 -12.94 -0.81
CA PHE A 236 20.13 -13.53 -2.15
C PHE A 236 20.33 -15.04 -2.10
N ARG A 237 21.24 -15.54 -1.25
CA ARG A 237 21.49 -16.99 -1.12
C ARG A 237 20.24 -17.72 -0.64
N SER A 238 19.53 -17.16 0.33
CA SER A 238 18.26 -17.73 0.82
C SER A 238 17.17 -17.71 -0.25
N ALA A 239 17.07 -16.62 -1.03
CA ALA A 239 16.04 -16.46 -2.07
C ALA A 239 16.19 -17.45 -3.23
N PHE A 240 17.42 -17.90 -3.52
CA PHE A 240 17.75 -18.81 -4.61
C PHE A 240 18.19 -20.21 -4.14
N ALA A 241 17.86 -20.58 -2.90
CA ALA A 241 18.18 -21.88 -2.29
C ALA A 241 19.68 -22.25 -2.28
N LEU A 242 20.56 -21.26 -2.22
CA LEU A 242 22.02 -21.44 -2.12
C LEU A 242 22.51 -21.46 -0.67
N ASP A 243 21.64 -21.12 0.28
CA ASP A 243 21.91 -21.23 1.71
C ASP A 243 21.45 -22.59 2.24
N SER A 244 22.29 -23.31 2.98
CA SER A 244 21.98 -24.66 3.46
C SER A 244 20.89 -24.68 4.54
N ALA A 245 20.76 -23.62 5.33
CA ALA A 245 19.74 -23.55 6.37
C ALA A 245 18.37 -23.20 5.79
N PHE A 246 18.33 -22.33 4.76
CA PHE A 246 17.09 -21.83 4.18
C PHE A 246 16.72 -22.44 2.83
N GLY A 247 17.53 -23.33 2.26
CA GLY A 247 17.33 -23.90 0.92
C GLY A 247 15.99 -24.61 0.72
N GLY A 248 15.48 -25.27 1.77
CA GLY A 248 14.16 -25.91 1.77
C GLY A 248 12.98 -24.93 1.76
N LEU A 249 13.20 -23.64 2.01
CA LEU A 249 12.14 -22.63 2.10
C LEU A 249 11.88 -21.86 0.80
N ILE A 250 12.51 -22.19 -0.34
CA ILE A 250 12.39 -21.36 -1.56
C ILE A 250 10.94 -21.04 -1.97
N GLY A 251 10.04 -22.02 -1.91
CA GLY A 251 8.61 -21.80 -2.21
C GLY A 251 7.92 -20.88 -1.20
N MET A 252 8.30 -20.99 0.07
CA MET A 252 7.80 -20.14 1.15
C MET A 252 8.38 -18.72 1.06
N ALA A 253 9.66 -18.57 0.72
CA ALA A 253 10.30 -17.28 0.48
C ALA A 253 9.58 -16.51 -0.64
N ILE A 254 9.26 -17.19 -1.76
CA ILE A 254 8.48 -16.60 -2.85
C ILE A 254 7.07 -16.22 -2.36
N SER A 255 6.35 -17.17 -1.76
CA SER A 255 4.95 -16.97 -1.36
C SER A 255 4.81 -15.84 -0.34
N TRP A 256 5.57 -15.89 0.76
CA TRP A 256 5.53 -14.87 1.80
C TRP A 256 6.12 -13.55 1.36
N GLY A 257 7.19 -13.56 0.58
CA GLY A 257 7.80 -12.35 0.04
C GLY A 257 6.86 -11.61 -0.91
N VAL A 258 6.19 -12.31 -1.83
CA VAL A 258 5.19 -11.68 -2.72
C VAL A 258 3.97 -11.23 -1.94
N LYS A 259 3.41 -12.09 -1.07
CA LYS A 259 2.21 -11.78 -0.28
C LYS A 259 2.41 -10.55 0.61
N ARG A 260 3.50 -10.51 1.38
CA ARG A 260 3.80 -9.37 2.28
C ARG A 260 4.31 -8.16 1.51
N GLY A 261 5.00 -8.36 0.39
CA GLY A 261 5.38 -7.28 -0.53
C GLY A 261 4.16 -6.53 -1.08
N ILE A 262 3.15 -7.27 -1.59
CA ILE A 262 1.89 -6.67 -2.07
C ILE A 262 1.11 -6.03 -0.93
N TYR A 263 1.06 -6.66 0.25
CA TYR A 263 0.39 -6.07 1.41
C TYR A 263 0.99 -4.70 1.77
N SER A 264 2.31 -4.55 1.64
CA SER A 264 3.03 -3.31 1.95
C SER A 264 2.81 -2.23 0.88
N ASN A 265 3.19 -2.51 -0.37
CA ASN A 265 3.15 -1.47 -1.41
C ASN A 265 1.82 -1.32 -2.13
N GLU A 266 0.89 -2.25 -1.93
CA GLU A 266 -0.45 -2.27 -2.52
C GLU A 266 -0.45 -2.23 -4.06
N ALA A 267 0.66 -2.58 -4.72
CA ALA A 267 0.77 -2.53 -6.17
C ALA A 267 -0.13 -3.58 -6.82
N GLY A 268 -1.11 -3.13 -7.61
CA GLY A 268 -2.11 -4.00 -8.23
C GLY A 268 -3.28 -4.37 -7.31
N GLN A 269 -3.32 -3.87 -6.07
CA GLN A 269 -4.48 -4.02 -5.17
C GLN A 269 -5.66 -3.13 -5.58
N GLY A 270 -5.40 -1.99 -6.24
CA GLY A 270 -6.44 -1.04 -6.64
C GLY A 270 -6.82 0.00 -5.58
N THR A 271 -6.02 0.16 -4.52
CA THR A 271 -6.19 1.21 -3.49
C THR A 271 -5.57 2.54 -3.90
N GLY A 272 -4.29 2.54 -4.32
CA GLY A 272 -3.54 3.68 -4.83
C GLY A 272 -4.30 4.55 -5.85
N PRO A 273 -5.04 3.96 -6.82
CA PRO A 273 -5.94 4.66 -7.73
C PRO A 273 -6.86 5.73 -7.11
N HIS A 274 -7.39 5.51 -5.90
CA HIS A 274 -8.32 6.47 -5.25
C HIS A 274 -7.61 7.77 -4.87
N MET A 275 -6.38 7.66 -4.39
CA MET A 275 -5.53 8.82 -4.06
C MET A 275 -4.95 9.45 -5.33
N ALA A 276 -4.59 8.60 -6.30
CA ALA A 276 -4.14 9.05 -7.60
C ALA A 276 -5.17 9.97 -8.24
N ALA A 277 -6.44 9.56 -8.30
CA ALA A 277 -7.52 10.33 -8.93
C ALA A 277 -7.80 11.69 -8.26
N ALA A 278 -7.49 11.83 -6.96
CA ALA A 278 -7.65 13.09 -6.24
C ALA A 278 -6.65 14.17 -6.65
N ALA A 279 -5.57 13.79 -7.35
CA ALA A 279 -4.53 14.72 -7.78
C ALA A 279 -5.00 15.62 -8.94
N GLU A 280 -4.64 16.89 -8.85
CA GLU A 280 -4.71 17.86 -9.94
C GLU A 280 -3.45 17.77 -10.80
N VAL A 281 -3.58 17.28 -12.03
CA VAL A 281 -2.47 17.14 -12.98
C VAL A 281 -2.92 17.49 -14.38
N SER A 282 -2.02 18.02 -15.21
CA SER A 282 -2.31 18.32 -16.62
C SER A 282 -2.32 17.08 -17.52
N HIS A 283 -1.78 15.96 -17.04
CA HIS A 283 -1.69 14.73 -17.83
C HIS A 283 -1.69 13.49 -16.91
N PRO A 284 -2.52 12.45 -17.17
CA PRO A 284 -2.65 11.25 -16.32
C PRO A 284 -1.34 10.54 -15.98
N ALA A 285 -0.46 10.39 -16.98
CA ALA A 285 0.84 9.74 -16.80
C ALA A 285 1.73 10.43 -15.75
N LYS A 286 1.57 11.74 -15.49
CA LYS A 286 2.33 12.43 -14.43
C LYS A 286 2.04 11.79 -13.07
N GLN A 287 0.77 11.63 -12.76
CA GLN A 287 0.38 11.01 -11.49
C GLN A 287 0.64 9.51 -11.48
N GLY A 288 0.52 8.83 -12.62
CA GLY A 288 0.94 7.43 -12.75
C GLY A 288 2.40 7.22 -12.35
N LEU A 289 3.31 8.09 -12.80
CA LEU A 289 4.74 8.04 -12.46
C LEU A 289 4.99 8.32 -10.97
N VAL A 290 4.31 9.31 -10.40
CA VAL A 290 4.39 9.61 -8.95
C VAL A 290 3.97 8.39 -8.12
N GLN A 291 2.88 7.72 -8.52
CA GLN A 291 2.37 6.56 -7.80
C GLN A 291 3.26 5.32 -7.96
N ALA A 292 3.87 5.13 -9.13
CA ALA A 292 4.89 4.10 -9.33
C ALA A 292 6.08 4.28 -8.37
N PHE A 293 6.54 5.51 -8.18
CA PHE A 293 7.65 5.79 -7.25
C PHE A 293 7.29 5.54 -5.79
N SER A 294 6.04 5.77 -5.40
CA SER A 294 5.62 5.51 -4.03
C SER A 294 5.74 4.02 -3.64
N VAL A 295 5.73 3.08 -4.61
CA VAL A 295 6.05 1.66 -4.38
C VAL A 295 7.50 1.49 -3.91
N TYR A 296 8.43 2.29 -4.44
CA TYR A 296 9.84 2.24 -4.06
C TYR A 296 10.06 2.79 -2.67
N ILE A 297 9.47 3.94 -2.35
CA ILE A 297 9.50 4.53 -0.99
C ILE A 297 9.06 3.47 0.02
N ASP A 298 7.94 2.81 -0.24
CA ASP A 298 7.40 1.78 0.63
C ASP A 298 8.36 0.58 0.81
N THR A 299 8.62 -0.16 -0.26
CA THR A 299 9.27 -1.47 -0.12
C THR A 299 10.79 -1.38 -0.20
N LEU A 300 11.33 -0.60 -1.15
CA LEU A 300 12.77 -0.54 -1.36
C LEU A 300 13.48 0.30 -0.30
N PHE A 301 12.80 1.28 0.29
CA PHE A 301 13.34 2.06 1.41
C PHE A 301 12.81 1.55 2.76
N VAL A 302 11.52 1.70 3.07
CA VAL A 302 11.02 1.42 4.43
C VAL A 302 11.09 -0.07 4.78
N CYS A 303 10.62 -0.98 3.92
CA CYS A 303 10.69 -2.41 4.22
C CYS A 303 12.13 -2.94 4.26
N SER A 304 12.99 -2.50 3.34
CA SER A 304 14.42 -2.84 3.38
C SER A 304 15.07 -2.38 4.68
N ALA A 305 14.73 -1.18 5.15
CA ALA A 305 15.24 -0.65 6.39
C ALA A 305 14.86 -1.53 7.59
N THR A 306 13.59 -1.93 7.68
CA THR A 306 13.13 -2.92 8.68
C THR A 306 13.87 -4.25 8.55
N ALA A 307 13.96 -4.80 7.34
CA ALA A 307 14.61 -6.09 7.10
C ALA A 307 16.08 -6.05 7.50
N PHE A 308 16.79 -4.97 7.18
CA PHE A 308 18.19 -4.80 7.54
C PHE A 308 18.38 -4.70 9.05
N MET A 309 17.55 -3.92 9.76
CA MET A 309 17.61 -3.88 11.23
C MET A 309 17.43 -5.28 11.86
N ILE A 310 16.44 -6.03 11.39
CA ILE A 310 16.17 -7.40 11.88
C ILE A 310 17.32 -8.36 11.56
N LEU A 311 17.82 -8.33 10.32
CA LEU A 311 18.82 -9.30 9.86
C LEU A 311 20.24 -8.98 10.36
N PHE A 312 20.61 -7.70 10.51
CA PHE A 312 21.92 -7.33 11.09
C PHE A 312 22.07 -7.77 12.52
N THR A 313 20.99 -7.64 13.29
CA THR A 313 21.00 -7.92 14.71
C THR A 313 20.73 -9.39 15.00
N GLY A 314 20.29 -10.16 14.01
CA GLY A 314 19.87 -11.55 14.17
C GLY A 314 18.59 -11.71 15.01
N MET A 315 17.89 -10.62 15.33
CA MET A 315 16.72 -10.63 16.21
C MET A 315 15.45 -11.05 15.45
N TYR A 316 15.42 -12.32 15.04
CA TYR A 316 14.28 -12.96 14.39
C TYR A 316 14.22 -14.45 14.70
N ASN A 317 13.03 -15.03 14.57
CA ASN A 317 12.86 -16.47 14.41
C ASN A 317 12.48 -16.78 12.97
N THR A 318 12.84 -17.95 12.46
CA THR A 318 12.34 -18.50 11.20
C THR A 318 11.80 -19.89 11.43
N GLU A 319 10.56 -20.11 11.05
CA GLU A 319 9.82 -21.37 11.19
C GLU A 319 9.93 -22.21 9.92
N ALA A 320 10.06 -23.52 10.10
CA ALA A 320 9.93 -24.52 9.06
C ALA A 320 8.44 -24.89 8.86
N PRO A 321 8.06 -25.50 7.73
CA PRO A 321 6.67 -25.86 7.46
C PRO A 321 6.03 -26.84 8.45
N ASP A 322 6.85 -27.59 9.20
CA ASP A 322 6.41 -28.52 10.25
C ASP A 322 6.23 -27.84 11.62
N GLY A 323 6.45 -26.53 11.71
CA GLY A 323 6.35 -25.75 12.93
C GLY A 323 7.62 -25.79 13.80
N SER A 324 8.68 -26.48 13.38
CA SER A 324 9.99 -26.38 14.02
C SER A 324 10.69 -25.06 13.68
N PHE A 325 11.66 -24.64 14.48
CA PHE A 325 12.43 -23.43 14.21
C PHE A 325 13.75 -23.74 13.51
N ILE A 326 13.98 -23.08 12.38
CA ILE A 326 15.31 -23.02 11.72
C ILE A 326 16.20 -22.03 12.46
N VAL A 327 15.61 -20.91 12.90
CA VAL A 327 16.25 -19.90 13.76
C VAL A 327 15.28 -19.57 14.89
N ASN A 328 15.75 -19.51 16.14
CA ASN A 328 14.94 -19.19 17.31
C ASN A 328 15.70 -18.27 18.27
N ASN A 329 15.92 -17.01 17.87
CA ASN A 329 16.67 -16.03 18.67
C ASN A 329 15.78 -15.17 19.58
N LEU A 330 14.45 -15.26 19.42
CA LEU A 330 13.44 -14.49 20.16
C LEU A 330 12.39 -15.43 20.75
N GLU A 331 12.77 -16.20 21.76
CA GLU A 331 11.87 -17.17 22.39
C GLU A 331 10.59 -16.51 22.92
N GLY A 332 9.44 -17.06 22.56
CA GLY A 332 8.12 -16.57 22.99
C GLY A 332 7.65 -15.28 22.29
N VAL A 333 8.41 -14.72 21.36
CA VAL A 333 8.00 -13.54 20.60
C VAL A 333 7.32 -13.96 19.29
N GLU A 334 6.04 -13.62 19.15
CA GLU A 334 5.28 -13.85 17.92
C GLU A 334 5.87 -13.05 16.74
N ALA A 335 5.80 -13.63 15.54
CA ALA A 335 6.21 -12.96 14.31
C ALA A 335 5.41 -11.66 14.08
N GLY A 336 6.10 -10.52 14.11
CA GLY A 336 5.47 -9.22 13.98
C GLY A 336 6.36 -8.09 14.48
N PRO A 337 5.77 -7.01 15.06
CA PRO A 337 6.52 -5.81 15.41
C PRO A 337 7.59 -6.04 16.48
N GLY A 338 7.44 -7.10 17.29
CA GLY A 338 8.41 -7.48 18.32
C GLY A 338 9.82 -7.75 17.77
N TYR A 339 9.94 -8.25 16.53
CA TYR A 339 11.27 -8.50 15.93
C TYR A 339 12.02 -7.19 15.70
N THR A 340 11.33 -6.18 15.18
CA THR A 340 11.92 -4.84 14.97
C THR A 340 12.20 -4.15 16.31
N GLN A 341 11.32 -4.29 17.30
CA GLN A 341 11.56 -3.76 18.66
C GLN A 341 12.85 -4.33 19.23
N ALA A 342 12.98 -5.67 19.22
CA ALA A 342 14.13 -6.37 19.74
C ALA A 342 15.43 -6.07 18.96
N ALA A 343 15.33 -5.90 17.63
CA ALA A 343 16.45 -5.48 16.80
C ALA A 343 16.97 -4.10 17.17
N ILE A 344 16.09 -3.12 17.39
CA ILE A 344 16.54 -1.77 17.77
C ILE A 344 17.05 -1.77 19.21
N ASP A 345 16.41 -2.50 20.12
CA ASP A 345 16.84 -2.60 21.52
C ASP A 345 18.20 -3.30 21.67
N SER A 346 18.58 -4.22 20.78
CA SER A 346 19.91 -4.85 20.84
C SER A 346 21.05 -3.89 20.48
N VAL A 347 20.76 -2.84 19.70
CA VAL A 347 21.73 -1.80 19.31
C VAL A 347 21.67 -0.59 20.25
N ILE A 348 20.45 -0.19 20.66
CA ILE A 348 20.20 0.95 21.55
C ILE A 348 19.28 0.47 22.69
N PRO A 349 19.83 -0.10 23.77
CA PRO A 349 19.05 -0.69 24.85
C PRO A 349 18.03 0.28 25.47
N GLY A 350 16.77 -0.16 25.53
CA GLY A 350 15.67 0.59 26.17
C GLY A 350 15.03 1.65 25.27
N PHE A 351 15.46 1.78 24.02
CA PHE A 351 14.93 2.75 23.06
C PHE A 351 14.02 2.12 22.00
N GLY A 352 14.34 0.89 21.58
CA GLY A 352 13.73 0.20 20.45
C GLY A 352 12.24 -0.06 20.63
N ALA A 353 11.83 -0.64 21.75
CA ALA A 353 10.44 -0.93 22.02
C ALA A 353 9.54 0.31 21.89
N GLY A 354 9.90 1.40 22.58
CA GLY A 354 9.16 2.66 22.58
C GLY A 354 9.16 3.36 21.22
N PHE A 355 10.30 3.39 20.53
CA PHE A 355 10.39 3.99 19.21
C PHE A 355 9.47 3.29 18.20
N VAL A 356 9.55 1.96 18.10
CA VAL A 356 8.74 1.20 17.14
C VAL A 356 7.27 1.27 17.51
N ALA A 357 6.90 1.28 18.79
CA ALA A 357 5.51 1.45 19.22
C ALA A 357 4.91 2.79 18.76
N ILE A 358 5.67 3.89 18.91
CA ILE A 358 5.27 5.22 18.44
C ILE A 358 5.23 5.28 16.91
N ALA A 359 6.21 4.69 16.23
CA ALA A 359 6.24 4.61 14.78
C ALA A 359 5.03 3.85 14.24
N LEU A 360 4.74 2.67 14.79
CA LEU A 360 3.57 1.85 14.46
C LEU A 360 2.28 2.58 14.72
N PHE A 361 2.17 3.32 15.83
CA PHE A 361 1.01 4.16 16.08
C PHE A 361 0.74 5.08 14.90
N PHE A 362 1.71 5.89 14.46
CA PHE A 362 1.51 6.79 13.33
C PHE A 362 1.29 6.06 12.00
N PHE A 363 2.08 5.03 11.71
CA PHE A 363 2.01 4.25 10.47
C PHE A 363 0.62 3.62 10.32
N ALA A 364 0.25 2.75 11.27
CA ALA A 364 -1.00 2.02 11.23
C ALA A 364 -2.23 2.93 11.40
N PHE A 365 -2.14 3.99 12.21
CA PHE A 365 -3.23 4.95 12.36
C PHE A 365 -3.53 5.69 11.05
N THR A 366 -2.49 6.17 10.37
CA THR A 366 -2.66 6.84 9.08
C THR A 366 -3.17 5.89 7.99
N THR A 367 -2.78 4.61 8.04
CA THR A 367 -3.32 3.58 7.15
C THR A 367 -4.82 3.36 7.36
N ILE A 368 -5.29 3.31 8.61
CA ILE A 368 -6.74 3.20 8.88
C ILE A 368 -7.51 4.43 8.37
N MET A 369 -6.92 5.63 8.46
CA MET A 369 -7.51 6.83 7.85
C MET A 369 -7.62 6.72 6.33
N ALA A 370 -6.59 6.20 5.67
CA ALA A 370 -6.59 5.97 4.22
C ALA A 370 -7.66 4.94 3.82
N TYR A 371 -7.81 3.86 4.58
CA TYR A 371 -8.86 2.86 4.36
C TYR A 371 -10.26 3.46 4.45
N TYR A 372 -10.52 4.34 5.41
CA TYR A 372 -11.78 5.07 5.47
C TYR A 372 -12.02 5.89 4.20
N TYR A 373 -11.02 6.65 3.72
CA TYR A 373 -11.17 7.44 2.49
C TYR A 373 -11.49 6.57 1.26
N ILE A 374 -10.80 5.43 1.13
CA ILE A 374 -11.02 4.49 0.03
C ILE A 374 -12.44 3.92 0.10
N ALA A 375 -12.87 3.49 1.29
CA ALA A 375 -14.21 2.98 1.50
C ALA A 375 -15.27 4.06 1.22
N GLU A 376 -15.08 5.29 1.69
CA GLU A 376 -15.97 6.41 1.42
C GLU A 376 -16.12 6.68 -0.08
N THR A 377 -15.02 6.58 -0.82
CA THR A 377 -15.01 6.76 -2.29
C THR A 377 -15.82 5.68 -3.01
N ASN A 378 -15.77 4.44 -2.51
CA ASN A 378 -16.56 3.32 -3.05
C ASN A 378 -18.04 3.38 -2.62
N ILE A 379 -18.35 3.88 -1.42
CA ILE A 379 -19.75 4.20 -1.07
C ILE A 379 -20.30 5.25 -2.02
N ALA A 380 -19.58 6.35 -2.21
CA ALA A 380 -20.01 7.44 -3.09
C ALA A 380 -20.26 6.97 -4.53
N TYR A 381 -19.48 5.99 -5.01
CA TYR A 381 -19.71 5.31 -6.29
C TYR A 381 -21.05 4.54 -6.29
N LEU A 382 -21.33 3.75 -5.25
CA LEU A 382 -22.54 2.90 -5.18
C LEU A 382 -23.83 3.71 -5.02
N ILE A 383 -23.77 4.85 -4.35
CA ILE A 383 -24.96 5.65 -4.04
C ILE A 383 -25.20 6.83 -4.99
N ARG A 384 -24.38 7.01 -6.04
CA ARG A 384 -24.42 8.16 -6.95
C ARG A 384 -25.84 8.70 -7.18
N GLY A 385 -26.07 9.96 -6.81
CA GLY A 385 -27.36 10.64 -6.94
C GLY A 385 -28.37 10.43 -5.80
N LYS A 386 -27.98 9.78 -4.69
CA LYS A 386 -28.84 9.55 -3.50
C LYS A 386 -28.21 10.15 -2.23
N SER A 387 -29.03 10.35 -1.19
CA SER A 387 -28.56 10.84 0.12
C SER A 387 -27.56 9.86 0.76
N GLY A 388 -26.33 10.32 0.99
CA GLY A 388 -25.24 9.51 1.55
C GLY A 388 -25.14 9.49 3.07
N LYS A 389 -25.98 10.21 3.81
CA LYS A 389 -25.79 10.40 5.27
C LYS A 389 -25.75 9.07 6.04
N ILE A 390 -26.70 8.17 5.79
CA ILE A 390 -26.81 6.88 6.50
C ILE A 390 -25.68 5.92 6.08
N PRO A 391 -25.43 5.66 4.78
CA PRO A 391 -24.31 4.80 4.37
C PRO A 391 -22.95 5.26 4.91
N MET A 392 -22.68 6.57 4.89
CA MET A 392 -21.44 7.12 5.43
C MET A 392 -21.33 6.99 6.96
N LEU A 393 -22.44 7.13 7.68
CA LEU A 393 -22.46 6.91 9.13
C LEU A 393 -22.20 5.43 9.47
N LEU A 394 -22.86 4.51 8.76
CA LEU A 394 -22.65 3.07 8.94
C LEU A 394 -21.19 2.69 8.67
N LEU A 395 -20.59 3.24 7.60
CA LEU A 395 -19.17 3.03 7.30
C LEU A 395 -18.27 3.41 8.48
N LYS A 396 -18.47 4.61 9.05
CA LYS A 396 -17.69 5.08 10.20
C LYS A 396 -17.82 4.12 11.38
N VAL A 397 -19.05 3.75 11.75
CA VAL A 397 -19.31 2.86 12.89
C VAL A 397 -18.70 1.49 12.67
N ILE A 398 -18.85 0.91 11.47
CA ILE A 398 -18.28 -0.40 11.12
C ILE A 398 -16.76 -0.36 11.19
N LEU A 399 -16.11 0.64 10.59
CA LEU A 399 -14.66 0.76 10.59
C LEU A 399 -14.10 0.95 11.99
N LEU A 400 -14.73 1.80 12.83
CA LEU A 400 -14.34 1.97 14.23
C LEU A 400 -14.52 0.68 15.03
N GLY A 401 -15.62 -0.03 14.82
CA GLY A 401 -15.87 -1.34 15.45
C GLY A 401 -14.84 -2.40 15.05
N ALA A 402 -14.53 -2.51 13.76
CA ALA A 402 -13.52 -3.42 13.23
C ALA A 402 -12.11 -3.09 13.75
N THR A 403 -11.80 -1.80 13.89
CA THR A 403 -10.56 -1.30 14.49
C THR A 403 -10.44 -1.71 15.96
N PHE A 404 -11.49 -1.50 16.77
CA PHE A 404 -11.48 -1.95 18.17
C PHE A 404 -11.34 -3.47 18.26
N TYR A 405 -12.12 -4.18 17.46
CA TYR A 405 -12.12 -5.64 17.42
C TYR A 405 -10.74 -6.20 17.09
N GLY A 406 -10.05 -5.64 16.08
CA GLY A 406 -8.70 -6.08 15.73
C GLY A 406 -7.67 -5.82 16.81
N ALA A 407 -7.75 -4.68 17.50
CA ALA A 407 -6.83 -4.34 18.59
C ALA A 407 -6.81 -5.41 19.69
N VAL A 408 -7.94 -6.02 20.01
CA VAL A 408 -8.09 -6.99 21.11
C VAL A 408 -8.01 -8.46 20.68
N LYS A 409 -7.86 -8.75 19.38
CA LYS A 409 -7.73 -10.12 18.86
C LYS A 409 -6.27 -10.53 18.69
N THR A 410 -6.05 -11.79 18.33
CA THR A 410 -4.70 -12.32 18.07
C THR A 410 -4.16 -11.76 16.76
N ALA A 411 -2.83 -11.62 16.67
CA ALA A 411 -2.16 -11.17 15.45
C ALA A 411 -2.48 -12.08 14.27
N GLY A 412 -2.43 -13.40 14.48
CA GLY A 412 -2.73 -14.40 13.45
C GLY A 412 -4.12 -14.22 12.84
N LEU A 413 -5.16 -14.04 13.66
CA LEU A 413 -6.52 -13.82 13.14
C LEU A 413 -6.64 -12.48 12.40
N ALA A 414 -6.05 -11.41 12.95
CA ALA A 414 -6.07 -10.10 12.31
C ALA A 414 -5.43 -10.16 10.92
N TRP A 415 -4.23 -10.73 10.80
CA TRP A 415 -3.53 -10.93 9.53
C TRP A 415 -4.30 -11.83 8.58
N ALA A 416 -4.87 -12.93 9.06
CA ALA A 416 -5.63 -13.84 8.22
C ALA A 416 -6.87 -13.16 7.61
N LEU A 417 -7.59 -12.34 8.37
CA LEU A 417 -8.70 -11.53 7.85
C LEU A 417 -8.21 -10.47 6.85
N GLY A 418 -7.13 -9.75 7.19
CA GLY A 418 -6.53 -8.75 6.32
C GLY A 418 -6.08 -9.32 4.98
N ASP A 419 -5.51 -10.53 4.97
CA ASP A 419 -5.08 -11.24 3.78
C ASP A 419 -6.25 -11.62 2.86
N VAL A 420 -7.41 -11.95 3.42
CA VAL A 420 -8.63 -12.18 2.62
C VAL A 420 -9.07 -10.89 1.96
N GLY A 421 -9.13 -9.79 2.72
CA GLY A 421 -9.51 -8.47 2.19
C GLY A 421 -8.58 -8.01 1.07
N LEU A 422 -7.27 -8.13 1.29
CA LEU A 422 -6.24 -7.84 0.30
C LEU A 422 -6.42 -8.70 -0.96
N GLY A 423 -6.52 -10.02 -0.80
CA GLY A 423 -6.57 -10.97 -1.91
C GLY A 423 -7.75 -10.73 -2.83
N ILE A 424 -8.95 -10.51 -2.28
CA ILE A 424 -10.16 -10.22 -3.07
C ILE A 424 -9.96 -8.96 -3.93
N MET A 425 -9.42 -7.89 -3.35
CA MET A 425 -9.20 -6.65 -4.08
C MET A 425 -8.14 -6.78 -5.17
N VAL A 426 -7.01 -7.42 -4.86
CA VAL A 426 -5.92 -7.68 -5.82
C VAL A 426 -6.47 -8.42 -7.04
N TRP A 427 -7.25 -9.48 -6.84
CA TRP A 427 -7.80 -10.24 -7.95
C TRP A 427 -8.70 -9.43 -8.86
N LEU A 428 -9.67 -8.72 -8.28
CA LEU A 428 -10.61 -7.92 -9.05
C LEU A 428 -9.89 -6.80 -9.82
N ASN A 429 -8.93 -6.14 -9.17
CA ASN A 429 -8.21 -5.04 -9.80
C ASN A 429 -7.23 -5.53 -10.88
N VAL A 430 -6.45 -6.59 -10.63
CA VAL A 430 -5.52 -7.16 -11.61
C VAL A 430 -6.25 -7.58 -12.88
N ILE A 431 -7.41 -8.24 -12.77
CA ILE A 431 -8.25 -8.59 -13.93
C ILE A 431 -8.69 -7.32 -14.67
N ALA A 432 -9.15 -6.30 -13.95
CA ALA A 432 -9.58 -5.04 -14.56
C ALA A 432 -8.46 -4.35 -15.35
N ILE A 433 -7.27 -4.22 -14.78
CA ILE A 433 -6.16 -3.50 -15.42
C ILE A 433 -5.53 -4.30 -16.56
N LEU A 434 -5.59 -5.64 -16.53
CA LEU A 434 -5.20 -6.47 -17.67
C LEU A 434 -6.09 -6.22 -18.89
N ILE A 435 -7.40 -6.15 -18.67
CA ILE A 435 -8.38 -5.86 -19.73
C ILE A 435 -8.25 -4.41 -20.22
N LEU A 436 -8.02 -3.47 -19.30
CA LEU A 436 -8.05 -2.02 -19.57
C LEU A 436 -6.67 -1.38 -19.69
N ALA A 437 -5.59 -2.12 -19.95
CA ALA A 437 -4.24 -1.52 -19.98
C ALA A 437 -4.04 -0.47 -21.09
N LYS A 438 -4.75 -0.62 -22.22
CA LYS A 438 -4.50 0.15 -23.46
C LYS A 438 -4.56 1.68 -23.28
N PRO A 439 -5.58 2.29 -22.67
CA PRO A 439 -5.61 3.74 -22.42
C PRO A 439 -4.40 4.26 -21.64
N ALA A 440 -3.94 3.54 -20.61
CA ALA A 440 -2.75 3.94 -19.85
C ALA A 440 -1.47 3.85 -20.68
N LEU A 441 -1.34 2.83 -21.53
CA LEU A 441 -0.20 2.70 -22.45
C LEU A 441 -0.19 3.81 -23.52
N LEU A 442 -1.37 4.20 -24.03
CA LEU A 442 -1.50 5.32 -24.95
C LEU A 442 -1.13 6.65 -24.28
N ALA A 443 -1.60 6.89 -23.06
CA ALA A 443 -1.23 8.07 -22.28
C ALA A 443 0.28 8.11 -21.99
N LEU A 444 0.93 6.98 -21.69
CA LEU A 444 2.39 6.95 -21.53
C LEU A 444 3.12 7.32 -22.83
N LYS A 445 2.66 6.79 -23.96
CA LYS A 445 3.26 7.09 -25.27
C LYS A 445 3.12 8.57 -25.62
N ASP A 446 1.94 9.14 -25.41
CA ASP A 446 1.66 10.57 -25.61
C ASP A 446 2.55 11.45 -24.72
N TYR A 447 2.61 11.14 -23.43
CA TYR A 447 3.48 11.81 -22.47
C TYR A 447 4.94 11.86 -22.93
N GLU A 448 5.47 10.71 -23.36
CA GLU A 448 6.85 10.60 -23.86
C GLU A 448 7.06 11.39 -25.16
N GLN A 449 6.07 11.42 -26.06
CA GLN A 449 6.14 12.19 -27.30
C GLN A 449 6.17 13.70 -27.03
N GLN A 450 5.29 14.19 -26.17
CA GLN A 450 5.25 15.62 -25.81
C GLN A 450 6.53 16.06 -25.08
N LYS A 451 7.06 15.23 -24.17
CA LYS A 451 8.35 15.47 -23.50
C LYS A 451 9.52 15.56 -24.50
N LYS A 452 9.58 14.68 -25.48
CA LYS A 452 10.61 14.72 -26.53
C LYS A 452 10.55 15.99 -27.39
N GLN A 453 9.37 16.61 -27.48
CA GLN A 453 9.16 17.89 -28.16
C GLN A 453 9.49 19.10 -27.26
N GLY A 454 9.94 18.89 -26.02
CA GLY A 454 10.24 19.96 -25.06
C GLY A 454 9.00 20.62 -24.44
N LYS A 455 7.81 20.03 -24.62
CA LYS A 455 6.54 20.56 -24.09
C LYS A 455 6.31 20.08 -22.66
N ASP A 456 5.54 20.86 -21.88
CA ASP A 456 4.91 20.33 -20.68
C ASP A 456 3.70 19.48 -21.07
N PRO A 457 3.66 18.17 -20.78
CA PRO A 457 2.59 17.32 -21.31
C PRO A 457 1.20 17.70 -20.82
N VAL A 458 0.26 17.78 -21.76
CA VAL A 458 -1.17 18.01 -21.54
C VAL A 458 -1.96 16.91 -22.23
N PHE A 459 -2.94 16.34 -21.51
CA PHE A 459 -3.70 15.20 -22.01
C PHE A 459 -4.91 15.64 -22.82
N ASP A 460 -5.03 15.09 -24.03
CA ASP A 460 -6.23 15.20 -24.87
C ASP A 460 -6.76 13.79 -25.17
N PRO A 461 -7.88 13.36 -24.54
CA PRO A 461 -8.43 12.03 -24.77
C PRO A 461 -8.93 11.83 -26.21
N LYS A 462 -9.39 12.90 -26.89
CA LYS A 462 -9.92 12.80 -28.26
C LYS A 462 -8.80 12.53 -29.26
N ALA A 463 -7.68 13.23 -29.12
CA ALA A 463 -6.48 12.98 -29.94
C ALA A 463 -5.96 11.54 -29.79
N LEU A 464 -6.16 10.92 -28.63
CA LEU A 464 -5.74 9.55 -28.34
C LEU A 464 -6.82 8.49 -28.59
N GLY A 465 -8.03 8.88 -29.01
CA GLY A 465 -9.15 7.97 -29.22
C GLY A 465 -9.65 7.28 -27.93
N ILE A 466 -9.40 7.89 -26.76
CA ILE A 466 -9.84 7.40 -25.46
C ILE A 466 -11.25 7.95 -25.21
N LYS A 467 -12.22 7.05 -25.03
CA LYS A 467 -13.64 7.40 -24.81
C LYS A 467 -13.95 7.55 -23.33
N ASN A 468 -15.05 8.22 -22.99
CA ASN A 468 -15.61 8.34 -21.63
C ASN A 468 -14.66 8.99 -20.60
N ALA A 469 -13.72 9.82 -21.07
CA ALA A 469 -12.82 10.62 -20.24
C ALA A 469 -13.43 12.00 -19.98
N ASP A 470 -14.70 12.04 -19.53
CA ASP A 470 -15.58 13.21 -19.56
C ASP A 470 -15.00 14.45 -18.86
N TYR A 471 -14.28 14.23 -17.74
CA TYR A 471 -13.59 15.30 -17.01
C TYR A 471 -12.65 16.09 -17.92
N TRP A 472 -11.83 15.39 -18.70
CA TRP A 472 -10.83 15.99 -19.58
C TRP A 472 -11.44 16.70 -20.79
N GLU A 473 -12.62 16.25 -21.24
CA GLU A 473 -13.30 16.85 -22.39
C GLU A 473 -14.07 18.12 -22.05
N THR A 474 -14.63 18.19 -20.84
CA THR A 474 -15.63 19.21 -20.49
C THR A 474 -15.24 20.07 -19.30
N GLU A 475 -14.74 19.48 -18.22
CA GLU A 475 -14.50 20.19 -16.96
C GLU A 475 -13.09 20.77 -16.90
N TYR A 476 -12.09 20.03 -17.38
CA TYR A 476 -10.70 20.49 -17.38
C TYR A 476 -10.52 21.79 -18.19
N LYS A 477 -11.19 21.92 -19.34
CA LYS A 477 -11.17 23.15 -20.15
C LYS A 477 -11.79 24.34 -19.41
N LYS A 478 -12.94 24.13 -18.76
CA LYS A 478 -13.60 25.17 -17.95
C LYS A 478 -12.72 25.61 -16.78
N ASP A 479 -12.09 24.65 -16.10
CA ASP A 479 -11.20 24.92 -14.96
C ASP A 479 -9.94 25.70 -15.44
N GLN A 480 -9.45 25.48 -16.68
CA GLN A 480 -8.37 26.30 -17.26
C GLN A 480 -8.82 27.72 -17.62
N ASP A 481 -9.99 27.87 -18.27
CA ASP A 481 -10.52 29.17 -18.69
C ASP A 481 -10.85 30.08 -17.49
N GLN A 482 -11.16 29.51 -16.32
CA GLN A 482 -11.39 30.26 -15.08
C GLN A 482 -10.11 30.66 -14.33
N ALA A 483 -8.98 29.99 -14.64
CA ALA A 483 -7.69 30.24 -13.99
C ALA A 483 -6.80 31.23 -14.77
N SER A 484 -7.13 31.48 -16.04
CA SER A 484 -6.56 32.54 -16.90
C SER A 484 -7.31 33.85 -16.73
#